data_AF-A0A534QQN4-F1
#
_entry.id   AF-A0A534QQN4-F1
#
_cell.length_a   1.000
_cell.length_b   1.000
_cell.length_c   1.000
_cell.angle_alpha   90.00
_cell.angle_beta   90.00
_cell.angle_gamma   90.00
#
_symmetry.space_group_name_H-M   'P 1'
#
loop_
_entity.id
_entity.type
_entity.pdbx_description
1 polymer ?
#
loop_
_entity_poly.entity_id
_entity_poly.type
_entity_poly.pdbx_seq_one_letter_code
_entity_poly.pdbx_strand_id
1 'polypeptide(L)'
;MSEPRSKALPFAIASAVVCALGIAAALVLPQDARGPALYGAAAAALGALCAFSALARAVAKGGTGVLAAFSIGFLCRAALVAAGLIASGARGNPALVFAAAFFTLYAATQVIEVLFVHASSRPQGATP
;
A
#
# COMPACT_ATOMS: atom_id res chain seq x y z
N MET A 1 16.74 -22.66 6.57
CA MET A 1 16.15 -21.86 5.47
C MET A 1 15.00 -21.02 6.03
N SER A 2 15.29 -19.92 6.71
CA SER A 2 14.29 -19.13 7.47
C SER A 2 14.33 -17.62 7.17
N GLU A 3 15.13 -17.20 6.19
CA GLU A 3 15.53 -15.79 6.00
C GLU A 3 14.53 -14.80 5.38
N PRO A 4 13.57 -15.16 4.50
CA PRO A 4 12.73 -14.13 3.86
C PRO A 4 11.74 -13.48 4.85
N ARG A 5 11.35 -14.21 5.90
CA ARG A 5 10.37 -13.72 6.89
C ARG A 5 10.97 -12.67 7.84
N SER A 6 12.27 -12.75 8.11
CA SER A 6 12.98 -11.80 8.98
C SER A 6 13.13 -10.43 8.32
N LYS A 7 13.41 -10.38 7.00
CA LYS A 7 13.55 -9.11 6.26
C LYS A 7 12.21 -8.42 5.99
N ALA A 8 11.11 -9.15 5.88
CA ALA A 8 9.79 -8.58 5.59
C ALA A 8 9.14 -7.88 6.79
N LEU A 9 9.45 -8.33 8.01
CA LEU A 9 8.83 -7.83 9.24
C LEU A 9 8.95 -6.30 9.44
N PRO A 10 10.15 -5.67 9.35
CA PRO A 10 10.27 -4.22 9.55
C PRO A 10 9.46 -3.41 8.54
N PHE A 11 9.43 -3.84 7.27
CA PHE A 11 8.65 -3.17 6.24
C PHE A 11 7.14 -3.38 6.40
N ALA A 12 6.72 -4.55 6.87
CA ALA A 12 5.33 -4.82 7.20
C ALA A 12 4.85 -3.93 8.35
N ILE A 13 5.67 -3.77 9.40
CA ILE A 13 5.38 -2.86 10.52
C ILE A 13 5.31 -1.42 10.02
N ALA A 14 6.30 -0.97 9.24
CA ALA A 14 6.30 0.39 8.68
C ALA A 14 5.05 0.65 7.82
N SER A 15 4.66 -0.31 6.97
CA SER A 15 3.45 -0.22 6.16
C SER A 15 2.19 -0.14 7.02
N ALA A 16 2.09 -0.98 8.06
CA ALA A 16 0.98 -0.96 9.01
C ALA A 16 0.87 0.38 9.76
N VAL A 17 2.00 0.94 10.20
CA VAL A 17 2.06 2.25 10.86
C VAL A 17 1.62 3.36 9.91
N VAL A 18 2.12 3.37 8.68
CA VAL A 18 1.74 4.37 7.66
C VAL A 18 0.24 4.27 7.33
N CYS A 19 -0.31 3.07 7.20
CA CYS A 19 -1.75 2.86 7.04
C CYS A 19 -2.55 3.38 8.24
N ALA A 20 -2.13 3.06 9.47
CA ALA A 20 -2.79 3.55 10.68
C ALA A 20 -2.77 5.08 10.76
N LEU A 21 -1.63 5.71 10.43
CA LEU A 21 -1.48 7.17 10.38
C LEU A 21 -2.36 7.79 9.29
N GLY A 22 -2.46 7.17 8.11
CA GLY A 22 -3.33 7.65 7.02
C GLY A 22 -4.81 7.61 7.42
N ILE A 23 -5.25 6.54 8.10
CA ILE A 23 -6.62 6.42 8.62
C ILE A 23 -6.85 7.45 9.74
N ALA A 24 -5.91 7.60 10.68
CA ALA A 24 -6.00 8.60 11.75
C ALA A 24 -6.07 10.03 11.20
N ALA A 25 -5.28 10.35 10.15
CA ALA A 25 -5.33 11.62 9.45
C ALA A 25 -6.70 11.86 8.79
N ALA A 26 -7.34 10.82 8.25
CA ALA A 26 -8.69 10.93 7.70
C ALA A 26 -9.74 11.21 8.78
N LEU A 27 -9.57 10.69 10.00
CA LEU A 27 -10.50 10.92 11.12
C LEU A 27 -10.50 12.36 11.65
N VAL A 28 -9.38 13.07 11.55
CA VAL A 28 -9.27 14.47 12.01
C VAL A 28 -9.78 15.49 10.99
N LEU A 29 -10.16 15.06 9.78
CA LEU A 29 -10.77 15.94 8.79
C LEU A 29 -12.17 16.43 9.21
N PRO A 30 -12.61 17.59 8.68
CA PRO A 30 -13.98 18.07 8.81
C PRO A 30 -15.01 17.04 8.33
N GLN A 31 -16.23 17.08 8.89
CA GLN A 31 -17.28 16.07 8.63
C GLN A 31 -17.53 15.85 7.13
N ASP A 32 -17.54 16.92 6.34
CA ASP A 32 -17.81 16.88 4.90
C ASP A 32 -16.71 16.16 4.09
N ALA A 33 -15.48 16.14 4.59
CA ALA A 33 -14.32 15.52 3.95
C ALA A 33 -13.96 14.14 4.56
N ARG A 34 -14.38 13.89 5.80
CA ARG A 34 -14.02 12.70 6.58
C ARG A 34 -14.46 11.40 5.91
N GLY A 35 -15.72 11.31 5.49
CA GLY A 35 -16.25 10.09 4.86
C GLY A 35 -15.44 9.68 3.62
N PRO A 36 -15.35 10.53 2.58
CA PRO A 36 -14.56 10.25 1.39
C PRO A 36 -13.09 9.92 1.69
N ALA A 37 -12.45 10.66 2.62
CA ALA A 37 -11.08 10.41 3.00
C ALA A 37 -10.90 9.04 3.67
N LEU A 38 -11.83 8.62 4.54
CA LEU A 38 -11.79 7.31 5.19
C LEU A 38 -11.93 6.17 4.19
N TYR A 39 -12.87 6.28 3.23
CA TYR A 39 -13.00 5.28 2.18
C TYR A 39 -11.74 5.20 1.31
N GLY A 40 -11.14 6.35 0.96
CA GLY A 40 -9.88 6.40 0.21
C GLY A 40 -8.72 5.77 0.97
N ALA A 41 -8.54 6.14 2.24
CA ALA A 41 -7.50 5.58 3.11
C ALA A 41 -7.70 4.08 3.35
N ALA A 42 -8.94 3.63 3.59
CA ALA A 42 -9.24 2.21 3.78
C ALA A 42 -8.97 1.39 2.52
N ALA A 43 -9.38 1.88 1.35
CA ALA A 43 -9.11 1.21 0.07
C ALA A 43 -7.60 1.12 -0.21
N ALA A 44 -6.83 2.19 0.07
CA ALA A 44 -5.37 2.18 -0.07
C ALA A 44 -4.69 1.22 0.93
N ALA A 45 -5.14 1.17 2.18
CA ALA A 45 -4.61 0.28 3.20
C ALA A 45 -4.85 -1.20 2.85
N LEU A 46 -6.06 -1.55 2.37
CA LEU A 46 -6.37 -2.88 1.86
C LEU A 46 -5.49 -3.23 0.64
N GLY A 47 -5.31 -2.27 -0.26
CA GLY A 47 -4.43 -2.43 -1.42
C GLY A 47 -2.97 -2.69 -1.03
N ALA A 48 -2.46 -1.98 -0.04
CA ALA A 48 -1.12 -2.19 0.53
C ALA A 48 -0.98 -3.57 1.17
N LEU A 49 -2.00 -4.03 1.92
CA LEU A 49 -1.99 -5.37 2.50
C LEU A 49 -1.91 -6.46 1.42
N CYS A 50 -2.72 -6.34 0.36
CA CYS A 50 -2.73 -7.28 -0.76
C CYS A 50 -1.40 -7.28 -1.52
N ALA A 51 -0.90 -6.10 -1.89
CA ALA A 51 0.32 -5.95 -2.66
C ALA A 51 1.56 -6.39 -1.88
N PHE A 52 1.70 -5.97 -0.63
CA PHE A 52 2.83 -6.36 0.21
C PHE A 52 2.84 -7.88 0.47
N SER A 53 1.68 -8.49 0.69
CA SER A 53 1.56 -9.95 0.84
C SER A 53 1.95 -10.70 -0.42
N ALA A 54 1.60 -10.17 -1.60
CA ALA A 54 2.03 -10.74 -2.88
C ALA A 54 3.54 -10.62 -3.06
N LEU A 55 4.12 -9.45 -2.79
CA LEU A 55 5.56 -9.18 -2.87
C LEU A 55 6.38 -10.05 -1.92
N ALA A 56 5.95 -10.19 -0.67
CA ALA A 56 6.63 -11.01 0.32
C ALA A 56 6.74 -12.49 -0.11
N ARG A 57 5.76 -13.00 -0.86
CA ARG A 57 5.79 -14.36 -1.43
C ARG A 57 6.58 -14.43 -2.73
N ALA A 58 6.56 -13.36 -3.52
CA ALA A 58 7.14 -13.33 -4.85
C ALA A 58 8.64 -13.04 -4.86
N VAL A 59 9.17 -12.40 -3.82
CA VAL A 59 10.60 -12.04 -3.74
C VAL A 59 11.53 -13.25 -3.80
N ALA A 60 11.09 -14.41 -3.30
CA ALA A 60 11.83 -15.67 -3.39
C ALA A 60 11.87 -16.26 -4.82
N LYS A 61 11.05 -15.74 -5.73
CA LYS A 61 10.93 -16.19 -7.13
C LYS A 61 11.74 -15.31 -8.11
N GLY A 62 12.57 -14.40 -7.60
CA GLY A 62 13.41 -13.51 -8.42
C GLY A 62 12.64 -12.37 -9.10
N GLY A 63 13.30 -11.67 -10.03
CA GLY A 63 12.80 -10.43 -10.65
C GLY A 63 11.44 -10.57 -11.35
N THR A 64 11.23 -11.65 -12.09
CA THR A 64 9.93 -11.91 -12.77
C THR A 64 8.78 -12.08 -11.77
N GLY A 65 9.06 -12.73 -10.62
CA GLY A 65 8.07 -12.84 -9.54
C GLY A 65 7.70 -11.49 -8.96
N VAL A 66 8.71 -10.65 -8.68
CA VAL A 66 8.51 -9.29 -8.15
C VAL A 66 7.69 -8.43 -9.11
N LEU A 67 8.00 -8.47 -10.42
CA LEU A 67 7.22 -7.74 -11.43
C LEU A 67 5.77 -8.21 -11.46
N ALA A 68 5.53 -9.53 -11.44
CA ALA A 68 4.18 -10.07 -11.39
C ALA A 68 3.42 -9.63 -10.13
N ALA A 69 4.08 -9.59 -8.97
CA ALA A 69 3.48 -9.12 -7.73
C ALA A 69 3.13 -7.63 -7.77
N PHE A 70 3.97 -6.77 -8.35
CA PHE A 70 3.63 -5.36 -8.56
C PHE A 70 2.42 -5.21 -9.50
N SER A 71 2.37 -5.96 -10.60
CA SER A 71 1.24 -5.93 -11.53
C SER A 71 -0.07 -6.37 -10.86
N ILE A 72 -0.04 -7.46 -10.08
CA ILE A 72 -1.20 -7.92 -9.31
C ILE A 72 -1.61 -6.88 -8.26
N GLY A 73 -0.65 -6.30 -7.54
CA GLY A 73 -0.89 -5.25 -6.57
C GLY A 73 -1.54 -4.02 -7.19
N PHE A 74 -1.07 -3.60 -8.36
CA PHE A 74 -1.65 -2.50 -9.13
C PHE A 74 -3.09 -2.79 -9.55
N LEU A 75 -3.38 -3.96 -10.11
CA LEU A 75 -4.74 -4.36 -10.51
C LEU A 75 -5.69 -4.44 -9.30
N CYS A 76 -5.22 -4.98 -8.18
CA CYS A 76 -5.99 -5.03 -6.94
C CYS A 76 -6.34 -3.62 -6.45
N ARG A 77 -5.38 -2.70 -6.48
CA ARG A 77 -5.58 -1.28 -6.13
C ARG A 77 -6.54 -0.58 -7.09
N ALA A 78 -6.45 -0.85 -8.40
CA ALA A 78 -7.38 -0.32 -9.38
C ALA A 78 -8.83 -0.77 -9.10
N ALA A 79 -9.01 -2.03 -8.73
CA ALA A 79 -10.32 -2.53 -8.30
C ALA A 79 -10.80 -1.87 -7.00
N LEU A 80 -9.91 -1.73 -6.00
CA LEU A 80 -10.24 -1.14 -4.71
C LEU A 80 -10.53 0.37 -4.78
N VAL A 81 -9.82 1.12 -5.62
CA VAL A 81 -10.08 2.56 -5.78
C VAL A 81 -11.44 2.78 -6.45
N ALA A 82 -11.78 1.97 -7.46
CA ALA A 82 -13.09 2.02 -8.10
C ALA A 82 -14.20 1.62 -7.14
N ALA A 83 -14.05 0.48 -6.45
CA ALA A 83 -15.02 0.00 -5.47
C ALA A 83 -15.19 0.98 -4.29
N GLY A 84 -14.08 1.53 -3.79
CA GLY A 84 -14.08 2.53 -2.71
C GLY A 84 -14.77 3.83 -3.11
N LEU A 85 -14.53 4.32 -4.34
CA LEU A 85 -15.17 5.53 -4.83
C LEU A 85 -16.68 5.31 -4.98
N ILE A 86 -17.11 4.18 -5.55
CA ILE A 86 -18.52 3.81 -5.67
C ILE A 86 -19.18 3.68 -4.29
N ALA A 87 -18.53 2.97 -3.37
CA ALA A 87 -19.05 2.75 -2.01
C ALA A 87 -19.14 4.04 -1.18
N SER A 88 -18.21 4.99 -1.39
CA SER A 88 -18.25 6.28 -0.71
C SER A 88 -19.37 7.20 -1.19
N GLY A 89 -19.94 6.94 -2.38
CA GLY A 89 -20.91 7.83 -3.02
C GLY A 89 -20.37 9.22 -3.37
N ALA A 90 -19.05 9.43 -3.27
CA ALA A 90 -18.43 10.74 -3.45
C ALA A 90 -18.55 11.24 -4.90
N ARG A 91 -18.95 12.51 -5.06
CA ARG A 91 -19.08 13.20 -6.36
C ARG A 91 -18.53 14.61 -6.25
N GLY A 92 -17.95 15.14 -7.33
CA GLY A 92 -17.37 16.49 -7.33
C GLY A 92 -16.19 16.61 -6.36
N ASN A 93 -16.16 17.66 -5.54
CA ASN A 93 -15.05 17.93 -4.62
C ASN A 93 -14.76 16.77 -3.63
N PRO A 94 -15.77 16.12 -3.01
CA PRO A 94 -15.58 14.87 -2.25
C PRO A 94 -14.82 13.76 -2.98
N ALA A 95 -14.97 13.61 -4.30
CA ALA A 95 -14.25 12.58 -5.05
C ALA A 95 -12.75 12.91 -5.14
N LEU A 96 -12.39 14.20 -5.19
CA LEU A 96 -10.99 14.64 -5.10
C LEU A 96 -10.41 14.36 -3.72
N VAL A 97 -11.19 14.54 -2.65
CA VAL A 97 -10.76 14.19 -1.28
C VAL A 97 -10.52 12.69 -1.14
N PHE A 98 -11.44 11.85 -1.65
CA PHE A 98 -11.25 10.40 -1.72
C PHE A 98 -9.96 10.05 -2.48
N ALA A 99 -9.79 10.60 -3.69
CA ALA A 99 -8.64 10.32 -4.53
C ALA A 99 -7.33 10.77 -3.86
N ALA A 100 -7.30 11.96 -3.28
CA ALA A 100 -6.14 12.48 -2.57
C ALA A 100 -5.75 11.57 -1.39
N ALA A 101 -6.72 11.16 -0.57
CA ALA A 101 -6.46 10.24 0.54
C ALA A 101 -5.93 8.88 0.04
N PHE A 102 -6.57 8.31 -0.99
CA PHE A 102 -6.16 7.04 -1.58
C PHE A 102 -4.74 7.11 -2.16
N PHE A 103 -4.49 8.05 -3.08
CA PHE A 103 -3.22 8.13 -3.81
C PHE A 103 -2.06 8.56 -2.91
N THR A 104 -2.30 9.39 -1.90
CA THR A 104 -1.26 9.77 -0.92
C THR A 104 -0.81 8.55 -0.11
N LEU A 105 -1.76 7.81 0.45
CA LEU A 105 -1.45 6.63 1.25
C LEU A 105 -0.88 5.50 0.38
N TYR A 106 -1.39 5.36 -0.84
CA TYR A 106 -0.84 4.46 -1.84
C TYR A 106 0.63 4.79 -2.14
N ALA A 107 0.97 6.04 -2.46
CA ALA A 107 2.34 6.43 -2.75
C ALA A 107 3.28 6.12 -1.58
N ALA A 108 2.86 6.43 -0.35
CA ALA A 108 3.64 6.15 0.86
C ALA A 108 3.92 4.64 1.04
N THR A 109 2.90 3.79 0.86
CA THR A 109 3.06 2.33 0.97
C THR A 109 3.84 1.73 -0.21
N GLN A 110 3.71 2.32 -1.41
CA GLN A 110 4.48 1.92 -2.60
C GLN A 110 5.99 2.16 -2.42
N VAL A 111 6.39 3.24 -1.73
CA VAL A 111 7.80 3.47 -1.37
C VAL A 111 8.33 2.35 -0.48
N ILE A 112 7.56 1.93 0.53
CA ILE A 112 7.94 0.84 1.44
C ILE A 112 8.11 -0.48 0.67
N GLU A 113 7.21 -0.76 -0.27
CA GLU A 113 7.28 -1.95 -1.14
C GLU A 113 8.55 -1.97 -2.00
N VAL A 114 8.91 -0.83 -2.61
CA VAL A 114 10.14 -0.70 -3.40
C VAL A 114 11.38 -0.86 -2.52
N LEU A 115 11.40 -0.25 -1.33
CA LEU A 115 12.50 -0.40 -0.38
C LEU A 115 12.66 -1.85 0.10
N PHE A 116 11.55 -2.56 0.33
CA PHE A 116 11.56 -3.98 0.66
C PHE A 116 12.16 -4.84 -0.45
N VAL A 117 11.75 -4.60 -1.70
CA VAL A 117 12.31 -5.30 -2.87
C VAL A 117 13.80 -5.01 -3.01
N HIS A 118 14.20 -3.75 -2.88
CA HIS A 118 15.60 -3.33 -2.97
C HIS A 118 16.47 -4.00 -1.89
N ALA A 119 16.02 -3.96 -0.64
CA ALA A 119 16.70 -4.61 0.48
C ALA A 119 16.78 -6.14 0.32
N SER A 120 15.77 -6.74 -0.32
CA SER A 120 15.73 -8.18 -0.59
C SER A 120 16.56 -8.60 -1.80
N SER A 121 16.85 -7.68 -2.73
CA SER A 121 17.64 -7.92 -3.93
C SER A 121 19.15 -7.77 -3.70
N ARG A 122 19.57 -7.18 -2.57
CA ARG A 122 20.99 -7.02 -2.24
C ARG A 122 21.62 -8.38 -1.87
N PRO A 123 22.77 -8.74 -2.48
CA PRO A 123 23.53 -9.92 -2.08
C PRO A 123 23.99 -9.77 -0.62
N GLN A 124 23.79 -10.81 0.19
CA GLN A 124 24.39 -10.91 1.51
C GLN A 124 25.91 -11.07 1.35
N GLY A 125 26.66 -9.97 1.46
CA GLY A 125 28.12 -10.02 1.38
C GLY A 125 28.81 -8.78 0.79
N ALA A 126 28.08 -7.82 0.20
CA ALA A 126 28.69 -6.56 -0.21
C ALA A 126 28.87 -5.65 1.02
N THR A 127 30.05 -5.73 1.64
CA THR A 127 30.57 -4.68 2.52
C THR A 127 30.80 -3.39 1.69
N PRO A 128 30.60 -2.19 2.28
CA PRO A 128 30.98 -0.93 1.64
C PRO A 128 32.49 -0.82 1.43
#